data_AF-A0A1F9Z1Q1-F1
#
_entry.id   AF-A0A1F9Z1Q1-F1
#
_cell.length_a   1.000
_cell.length_b   1.000
_cell.length_c   1.000
_cell.angle_alpha   90.00
_cell.angle_beta   90.00
_cell.angle_gamma   90.00
#
_symmetry.space_group_name_H-M   'P 1'
#
loop_
_entity.id
_entity.type
_entity.pdbx_description
1 polymer ?
#
loop_
_entity_poly.entity_id
_entity_poly.type
_entity_poly.pdbx_seq_one_letter_code
_entity_poly.pdbx_strand_id
1 'polypeptide(L)'
;MADLDAFTIGVIIMIVVIIVIAFLEMKYLRKSMKARRVRASKRIAEMPDDAHNALLTAKAFMESMERGGVRSEEVVSLVRQAQVAYERRNYRVVRDLASQAKDRMMSLKAQQTAKGDLVRLEAMPPGPATEEATTKELLAKEFPPNYAQARFTIDIAREGIAKGRADAKDIAAAEGWLAKAQARFEANDFNAALAAARQAQRGAEGGPVPAAIASAPGVGPMPKPAAATSLACATCGTPLAHDDAFCRRCGTRVGPRRCAACGADLVPDDAFCRKCGEKIAA
;
A
#
# COMPACT_ATOMS: atom_id res chain seq x y z
N MET A 1 -70.37 -10.03 -48.11
CA MET A 1 -69.24 -9.65 -47.26
C MET A 1 -69.19 -10.72 -46.19
N ALA A 2 -68.18 -11.60 -46.23
CA ALA A 2 -68.18 -12.82 -45.42
C ALA A 2 -67.96 -12.46 -43.94
N ASP A 3 -68.90 -12.87 -43.09
CA ASP A 3 -68.76 -12.79 -41.64
C ASP A 3 -67.64 -13.74 -41.22
N LEU A 4 -66.45 -13.19 -40.96
CA LEU A 4 -65.38 -13.96 -40.35
C LEU A 4 -65.83 -14.32 -38.93
N ASP A 5 -66.16 -15.59 -38.71
CA ASP A 5 -66.50 -16.11 -37.37
C ASP A 5 -65.41 -15.75 -36.36
N ALA A 6 -65.80 -15.35 -35.15
CA ALA A 6 -64.89 -14.94 -34.08
C ALA A 6 -63.77 -15.98 -33.81
N PHE A 7 -64.06 -17.26 -34.06
CA PHE A 7 -63.08 -18.35 -34.00
C PHE A 7 -61.96 -18.21 -35.05
N THR A 8 -62.30 -17.90 -36.30
CA THR A 8 -61.30 -17.70 -37.37
C THR A 8 -60.39 -16.50 -37.08
N ILE A 9 -60.96 -15.42 -36.54
CA ILE A 9 -60.19 -14.24 -36.09
C ILE A 9 -59.23 -14.63 -34.95
N GLY A 10 -59.70 -15.41 -33.97
CA GLY A 10 -58.87 -15.91 -32.87
C GLY A 10 -57.68 -16.76 -33.33
N VAL A 11 -57.91 -17.66 -34.30
CA VAL A 11 -56.85 -18.50 -34.88
C VAL A 11 -55.82 -17.66 -35.65
N ILE A 12 -56.28 -16.67 -36.44
CA ILE A 12 -55.38 -15.76 -37.17
C ILE A 12 -54.51 -14.97 -36.20
N ILE A 13 -55.06 -14.44 -35.12
CA ILE A 13 -54.29 -13.71 -34.08
C ILE A 13 -53.25 -14.62 -33.45
N MET A 14 -53.60 -15.87 -33.11
CA MET A 14 -52.66 -16.85 -32.57
C MET A 14 -51.49 -17.14 -33.51
N ILE A 15 -51.76 -17.31 -34.81
CA ILE A 15 -50.72 -17.53 -35.81
C ILE A 15 -49.81 -16.31 -35.91
N VAL A 16 -50.36 -15.10 -35.92
CA VAL A 16 -49.58 -13.85 -35.95
C VAL A 16 -48.69 -13.73 -34.71
N VAL A 17 -49.21 -14.06 -33.51
CA VAL A 17 -48.43 -14.04 -32.27
C VAL A 17 -47.27 -15.05 -32.32
N ILE A 18 -47.51 -16.27 -32.80
CA ILE A 18 -46.46 -17.29 -32.96
C ILE A 18 -45.39 -16.82 -33.95
N ILE A 19 -45.78 -16.22 -35.07
CA ILE A 19 -44.85 -15.66 -36.05
C ILE A 19 -44.01 -14.54 -35.44
N VAL A 20 -44.62 -13.65 -34.64
CA VAL A 20 -43.91 -12.56 -33.97
C VAL A 20 -42.91 -13.10 -32.93
N ILE A 21 -43.29 -14.09 -32.13
CA ILE A 21 -42.39 -14.74 -31.16
C ILE A 21 -41.22 -15.41 -31.89
N ALA A 22 -41.49 -16.21 -32.92
CA ALA A 22 -40.46 -16.85 -33.72
C ALA A 22 -39.52 -15.84 -34.39
N PHE A 23 -40.04 -14.70 -34.85
CA PHE A 23 -39.25 -13.61 -35.41
C PHE A 23 -38.34 -12.95 -34.36
N LEU A 24 -38.85 -12.72 -33.15
CA LEU A 24 -38.07 -12.16 -32.04
C LEU A 24 -36.95 -13.11 -31.61
N GLU A 25 -37.23 -14.41 -31.47
CA GLU A 25 -36.24 -15.43 -31.16
C GLU A 25 -35.17 -15.51 -32.26
N MET A 26 -35.57 -15.54 -33.53
CA MET A 26 -34.64 -15.57 -34.65
C MET A 26 -33.76 -14.31 -34.70
N LYS A 27 -34.33 -13.14 -34.41
CA LYS A 27 -33.57 -11.87 -34.32
C LYS A 27 -32.57 -11.90 -33.17
N TYR A 28 -32.97 -12.43 -32.01
CA TYR A 28 -32.09 -12.59 -30.85
C TYR A 28 -30.94 -13.56 -31.13
N LEU A 29 -31.25 -14.75 -31.66
CA LEU A 29 -30.26 -15.76 -32.05
C LEU A 29 -29.29 -15.22 -33.10
N ARG A 30 -29.78 -14.54 -34.15
CA ARG A 30 -28.91 -13.91 -35.17
C ARG A 30 -27.99 -12.86 -34.57
N LYS A 31 -28.46 -12.02 -33.64
CA LYS A 31 -27.63 -11.03 -32.93
C LYS A 31 -26.53 -11.71 -32.13
N SER A 32 -26.86 -12.75 -31.37
CA SER A 32 -25.91 -13.55 -30.58
C SER A 32 -24.87 -14.25 -31.48
N MET A 33 -25.31 -14.83 -32.59
CA MET A 33 -24.45 -15.53 -33.54
C MET A 33 -23.49 -14.59 -34.26
N LYS A 34 -23.93 -13.40 -34.67
CA LYS A 34 -23.05 -12.36 -35.24
C LYS A 34 -21.98 -11.94 -34.22
N ALA A 35 -22.37 -11.69 -32.97
CA ALA A 35 -21.43 -11.31 -31.92
C ALA A 35 -20.39 -12.41 -31.62
N ARG A 36 -20.80 -13.69 -31.67
CA ARG A 36 -19.88 -14.84 -31.53
C ARG A 36 -18.93 -14.98 -32.72
N ARG A 37 -19.44 -14.84 -33.95
CA ARG A 37 -18.64 -14.91 -35.18
C ARG A 37 -17.59 -13.81 -35.25
N VAL A 38 -17.97 -12.56 -34.94
CA VAL A 38 -17.04 -11.42 -34.92
C VAL A 38 -15.93 -11.62 -33.87
N ARG A 39 -16.26 -12.16 -32.69
CA ARG A 39 -15.25 -12.50 -31.67
C ARG A 39 -14.32 -13.62 -32.11
N ALA A 40 -14.84 -14.63 -32.81
CA ALA A 40 -14.02 -15.72 -33.34
C ALA A 40 -13.09 -15.26 -34.46
N SER A 41 -13.57 -14.43 -35.40
CA SER A 41 -12.75 -13.88 -36.47
C SER A 41 -11.69 -12.91 -35.96
N LYS A 42 -12.04 -12.07 -34.98
CA LYS A 42 -11.10 -11.15 -34.32
C LYS A 42 -9.94 -11.92 -33.65
N ARG A 43 -10.25 -12.98 -32.92
CA ARG A 43 -9.23 -13.87 -32.36
C ARG A 43 -8.31 -14.50 -33.41
N ILE A 44 -8.81 -14.78 -34.61
CA ILE A 44 -7.98 -15.33 -35.68
C ILE A 44 -7.06 -14.26 -36.28
N ALA A 45 -7.54 -13.02 -36.41
CA ALA A 45 -6.75 -11.91 -36.90
C ALA A 45 -5.63 -11.49 -35.93
N GLU A 46 -5.87 -11.56 -34.61
CA GLU A 46 -4.91 -11.16 -33.57
C GLU A 46 -3.85 -12.24 -33.25
N MET A 47 -4.06 -13.49 -33.68
CA MET A 47 -3.12 -14.61 -33.42
C MET A 47 -1.63 -14.34 -33.78
N PRO A 48 -1.30 -13.70 -34.92
CA PRO A 48 0.10 -13.42 -35.28
C PRO A 48 0.79 -12.45 -34.33
N ASP A 49 0.09 -11.39 -33.93
CA ASP A 49 0.61 -10.35 -33.04
C ASP A 49 0.79 -10.90 -31.63
N ASP A 50 -0.19 -11.68 -31.14
CA ASP A 50 -0.11 -12.39 -29.87
C ASP A 50 1.11 -13.33 -29.82
N ALA A 51 1.35 -14.08 -30.89
CA ALA A 51 2.49 -14.98 -30.99
C ALA A 51 3.84 -14.22 -31.06
N HIS A 52 3.90 -13.10 -31.77
CA HIS A 52 5.08 -12.24 -31.82
C HIS A 52 5.40 -11.68 -30.43
N ASN A 53 4.40 -11.16 -29.73
CA ASN A 53 4.52 -10.63 -28.37
C ASN A 53 4.96 -11.73 -27.38
N ALA A 54 4.40 -12.93 -27.50
CA ALA A 54 4.80 -14.09 -26.69
C ALA A 54 6.27 -14.46 -26.90
N LEU A 55 6.75 -14.45 -28.15
CA LEU A 55 8.15 -14.70 -28.50
C LEU A 55 9.09 -13.62 -27.97
N LEU A 56 8.74 -12.35 -28.19
CA LEU A 56 9.56 -11.21 -27.77
C LEU A 56 9.75 -11.22 -26.26
N THR A 57 8.65 -11.43 -25.51
CA THR A 57 8.70 -11.52 -24.05
C THR A 57 9.49 -12.73 -23.55
N ALA A 58 9.39 -13.88 -24.23
CA ALA A 58 10.19 -15.07 -23.88
C ALA A 58 11.71 -14.83 -24.09
N LYS A 59 12.09 -14.18 -25.20
CA LYS A 59 13.49 -13.81 -25.47
C LYS A 59 14.03 -12.82 -24.46
N ALA A 60 13.27 -11.77 -24.15
CA ALA A 60 13.67 -10.78 -23.14
C ALA A 60 13.85 -11.40 -21.75
N PHE A 61 12.99 -12.35 -21.37
CA PHE A 61 13.13 -13.07 -20.10
C PHE A 61 14.38 -13.96 -20.09
N MET A 62 14.67 -14.65 -21.20
CA MET A 62 15.88 -15.44 -21.35
C MET A 62 17.13 -14.57 -21.21
N GLU A 63 17.23 -13.45 -21.92
CA GLU A 63 18.38 -12.55 -21.85
C GLU A 63 18.59 -11.96 -20.43
N SER A 64 17.48 -11.66 -19.74
CA SER A 64 17.53 -11.24 -18.33
C SER A 64 18.06 -12.36 -17.41
N MET A 65 17.66 -13.60 -17.64
CA MET A 65 18.18 -14.76 -16.89
C MET A 65 19.64 -15.06 -17.19
N GLU A 66 20.08 -14.92 -18.43
CA GLU A 66 21.49 -15.10 -18.80
C GLU A 66 22.38 -14.06 -18.11
N ARG A 67 21.93 -12.80 -18.02
CA ARG A 67 22.60 -11.76 -17.22
C ARG A 67 22.66 -12.09 -15.72
N GLY A 68 21.64 -12.79 -15.23
CA GLY A 68 21.61 -13.32 -13.86
C GLY A 68 22.44 -14.59 -13.65
N GLY A 69 23.18 -15.06 -14.66
CA GLY A 69 24.03 -16.26 -14.59
C GLY A 69 23.29 -17.58 -14.70
N VAL A 70 21.98 -17.59 -14.98
CA VAL A 70 21.16 -18.80 -15.07
C VAL A 70 20.93 -19.16 -16.52
N ARG A 71 21.73 -20.09 -17.06
CA ARG A 71 21.59 -20.60 -18.43
C ARG A 71 21.02 -22.00 -18.41
N SER A 72 20.03 -22.26 -19.27
CA SER A 72 19.45 -23.57 -19.47
C SER A 72 19.31 -23.85 -20.96
N GLU A 73 19.92 -24.95 -21.41
CA GLU A 73 19.90 -25.37 -22.81
C GLU A 73 18.47 -25.73 -23.28
N GLU A 74 17.67 -26.32 -22.39
CA GLU A 74 16.26 -26.65 -22.64
C GLU A 74 15.47 -25.40 -23.05
N VAL A 75 15.61 -24.30 -22.29
CA VAL A 75 14.92 -23.03 -22.55
C VAL A 75 15.35 -22.42 -23.89
N VAL A 76 16.64 -22.45 -24.19
CA VAL A 76 17.17 -21.96 -25.47
C VAL A 76 16.59 -22.78 -26.64
N SER A 77 16.48 -24.09 -26.48
CA SER A 77 15.90 -24.97 -27.49
C SER A 77 14.41 -24.67 -27.72
N LEU A 78 13.62 -24.43 -26.67
CA LEU A 78 12.20 -24.12 -26.75
C LEU A 78 11.95 -22.80 -27.49
N VAL A 79 12.72 -21.77 -27.17
CA VAL A 79 12.59 -20.46 -27.86
C VAL A 79 13.04 -20.54 -29.31
N ARG A 80 14.07 -21.35 -29.62
CA ARG A 80 14.47 -21.63 -31.01
C ARG A 80 13.37 -22.36 -31.78
N GLN A 81 12.75 -23.38 -31.19
CA GLN A 81 11.62 -24.09 -31.80
C GLN A 81 10.42 -23.16 -32.02
N ALA A 82 10.14 -22.27 -31.06
CA ALA A 82 9.08 -21.27 -31.18
C ALA A 82 9.37 -20.29 -32.34
N GLN A 83 10.62 -19.88 -32.56
CA GLN A 83 11.00 -19.05 -33.69
C GLN A 83 10.75 -19.76 -35.03
N VAL A 84 11.15 -21.02 -35.16
CA VAL A 84 10.90 -21.83 -36.37
C VAL A 84 9.39 -22.01 -36.60
N ALA A 85 8.60 -22.21 -35.55
CA ALA A 85 7.15 -22.30 -35.65
C ALA A 85 6.50 -20.99 -36.12
N TYR A 86 7.08 -19.84 -35.75
CA TYR A 86 6.61 -18.52 -36.16
C TYR A 86 6.88 -18.28 -37.65
N GLU A 87 8.06 -18.64 -38.14
CA GLU A 87 8.40 -18.60 -39.57
C GLU A 87 7.48 -19.48 -40.41
N ARG A 88 7.06 -20.63 -39.85
CA ARG A 88 6.06 -21.53 -40.45
C ARG A 88 4.61 -21.05 -40.31
N ARG A 89 4.38 -19.83 -39.79
CA ARG A 89 3.05 -19.24 -39.52
C ARG A 89 2.17 -20.06 -38.58
N ASN A 90 2.77 -20.92 -37.76
CA ASN A 90 2.05 -21.75 -36.80
C ASN A 90 1.96 -21.06 -35.42
N TYR A 91 1.21 -19.96 -35.37
CA TYR A 91 1.16 -19.05 -34.22
C TYR A 91 0.64 -19.69 -32.92
N ARG A 92 -0.18 -20.74 -33.01
CA ARG A 92 -0.65 -21.48 -31.82
C ARG A 92 0.51 -22.19 -31.12
N VAL A 93 1.30 -22.92 -31.90
CA VAL A 93 2.48 -23.64 -31.39
C VAL A 93 3.52 -22.66 -30.84
N VAL A 94 3.67 -21.49 -31.47
CA VAL A 94 4.56 -20.43 -30.96
C VAL A 94 4.19 -20.01 -29.54
N ARG A 95 2.90 -19.72 -29.31
CA ARG A 95 2.42 -19.30 -28.00
C ARG A 95 2.64 -20.40 -26.95
N ASP A 96 2.34 -21.64 -27.31
CA ASP A 96 2.43 -22.78 -26.38
C ASP A 96 3.91 -23.11 -26.04
N LEU A 97 4.83 -23.01 -27.01
CA LEU A 97 6.27 -23.15 -26.76
C LEU A 97 6.82 -21.97 -25.95
N ALA A 98 6.35 -20.75 -26.20
CA ALA A 98 6.74 -19.58 -25.43
C ALA A 98 6.24 -19.65 -23.97
N SER A 99 5.05 -20.19 -23.71
CA SER A 99 4.59 -20.44 -22.34
C SER A 99 5.41 -21.52 -21.65
N GLN A 100 5.68 -22.65 -22.32
CA GLN A 100 6.55 -23.70 -21.78
C GLN A 100 7.96 -23.18 -21.42
N ALA A 101 8.53 -22.35 -22.29
CA ALA A 101 9.82 -21.72 -22.01
C ALA A 101 9.76 -20.83 -20.76
N LYS A 102 8.70 -20.02 -20.61
CA LYS A 102 8.50 -19.16 -19.42
C LYS A 102 8.32 -19.97 -18.15
N ASP A 103 7.50 -21.01 -18.17
CA ASP A 103 7.27 -21.87 -17.00
C ASP A 103 8.57 -22.54 -16.57
N ARG A 104 9.36 -23.04 -17.54
CA ARG A 104 10.67 -23.63 -17.26
C ARG A 104 11.62 -22.61 -16.65
N MET A 105 11.69 -21.41 -17.23
CA MET A 105 12.49 -20.31 -16.71
C MET A 105 12.08 -19.88 -15.29
N MET A 106 10.78 -19.80 -14.99
CA MET A 106 10.27 -19.53 -13.64
C MET A 106 10.65 -20.63 -12.64
N SER A 107 10.52 -21.90 -13.03
CA SER A 107 10.92 -23.03 -12.18
C SER A 107 12.42 -23.01 -11.85
N LEU A 108 13.27 -22.70 -12.84
CA LEU A 108 14.72 -22.61 -12.65
C LEU A 108 15.10 -21.44 -11.76
N LYS A 109 14.43 -20.29 -11.91
CA LYS A 109 14.62 -19.13 -11.03
C LYS A 109 14.22 -19.45 -9.59
N ALA A 110 13.09 -20.12 -9.38
CA ALA A 110 12.64 -20.54 -8.06
C ALA A 110 13.62 -21.52 -7.40
N GLN A 111 14.18 -22.45 -8.17
CA GLN A 111 15.22 -23.36 -7.67
C GLN A 111 16.51 -22.62 -7.29
N GLN A 112 16.89 -21.61 -8.07
CA GLN A 112 18.06 -20.77 -7.79
C GLN A 112 17.87 -19.93 -6.52
N THR A 113 16.71 -19.32 -6.33
CA THR A 113 16.41 -18.57 -5.11
C THR A 113 16.40 -19.49 -3.89
N ALA A 114 15.76 -20.66 -4.00
CA ALA A 114 15.76 -21.64 -2.92
C ALA A 114 17.19 -22.12 -2.57
N LYS A 115 18.05 -22.38 -3.57
CA LYS A 115 19.46 -22.71 -3.33
C LYS A 115 20.23 -21.55 -2.67
N GLY A 116 19.98 -20.31 -3.09
CA GLY A 116 20.58 -19.13 -2.46
C GLY A 116 20.17 -18.96 -1.00
N ASP A 117 18.91 -19.24 -0.68
CA ASP A 117 18.39 -19.19 0.68
C ASP A 117 18.98 -20.31 1.55
N LEU A 118 19.13 -21.52 1.01
CA LEU A 118 19.77 -22.65 1.70
C LEU A 118 21.26 -22.39 1.97
N VAL A 119 22.01 -21.88 0.99
CA VAL A 119 23.43 -21.53 1.16
C VAL A 119 23.60 -20.43 2.21
N ARG A 120 22.66 -19.48 2.29
CA ARG A 120 22.67 -18.43 3.32
C ARG A 120 22.40 -18.99 4.72
N LEU A 121 21.53 -20.00 4.83
CA LEU A 121 21.26 -20.72 6.09
C LEU A 121 22.45 -21.58 6.52
N GLU A 122 23.13 -22.25 5.58
CA GLU A 122 24.31 -23.09 5.85
C GLU A 122 25.56 -22.27 6.19
N ALA A 123 25.69 -21.07 5.63
CA ALA A 123 26.79 -20.16 5.93
C ALA A 123 26.63 -19.43 7.27
N MET A 124 25.50 -19.60 7.98
CA MET A 124 25.26 -19.01 9.28
C MET A 124 25.92 -19.89 10.37
N PRO A 125 26.98 -19.43 11.06
CA PRO A 125 27.56 -20.19 12.15
C PRO A 125 26.57 -20.32 13.32
N PRO A 126 26.62 -21.40 14.14
CA PRO A 126 25.81 -21.50 15.34
C PRO A 126 26.35 -20.54 16.41
N GLY A 127 26.00 -19.26 16.30
CA GLY A 127 26.30 -18.22 17.26
C GLY A 127 25.14 -17.97 18.23
N PRO A 128 25.39 -17.45 19.44
CA PRO A 128 24.34 -17.12 20.39
C PRO A 128 23.49 -15.98 19.82
N ALA A 129 22.18 -16.04 20.08
CA ALA A 129 21.17 -15.14 19.57
C ALA A 129 21.54 -13.66 19.75
N THR A 130 22.00 -13.02 18.68
CA THR A 130 22.04 -11.55 18.56
C THR A 130 21.50 -11.15 17.20
N GLU A 131 20.28 -10.63 17.25
CA GLU A 131 19.79 -9.51 16.43
C GLU A 131 19.92 -9.66 14.91
N GLU A 132 19.20 -10.63 14.36
CA GLU A 132 18.63 -10.43 13.02
C GLU A 132 17.59 -9.31 13.11
N ALA A 133 17.96 -8.12 12.60
CA ALA A 133 17.05 -7.00 12.44
C ALA A 133 15.81 -7.49 11.67
N THR A 134 14.71 -7.69 12.40
CA THR A 134 13.45 -8.15 11.81
C THR A 134 13.05 -7.23 10.67
N THR A 135 12.31 -7.73 9.67
CA THR A 135 11.85 -6.97 8.49
C THR A 135 11.24 -5.60 8.80
N LYS A 136 10.77 -5.37 10.03
CA LYS A 136 10.33 -4.07 10.54
C LYS A 136 11.45 -3.02 10.70
N GLU A 137 12.65 -3.41 11.10
CA GLU A 137 13.78 -2.48 11.28
C GLU A 137 14.38 -2.04 9.95
N LEU A 138 14.40 -2.92 8.95
CA LEU A 138 14.78 -2.56 7.57
C LEU A 138 13.73 -1.65 6.92
N LEU A 139 12.43 -1.92 7.11
CA LEU A 139 11.36 -1.05 6.62
C LEU A 139 11.36 0.33 7.30
N ALA A 140 11.68 0.39 8.60
CA ALA A 140 11.82 1.64 9.34
C ALA A 140 13.05 2.45 8.91
N LYS A 141 14.08 1.78 8.38
CA LYS A 141 15.29 2.39 7.82
C LYS A 141 15.05 2.95 6.41
N GLU A 142 14.19 2.30 5.62
CA GLU A 142 13.79 2.76 4.29
C GLU A 142 12.70 3.85 4.32
N PHE A 143 11.83 3.83 5.33
CA PHE A 143 10.73 4.79 5.46
C PHE A 143 10.66 5.35 6.88
N PRO A 144 11.34 6.49 7.14
CA PRO A 144 11.23 7.20 8.40
C PRO A 144 9.76 7.53 8.73
N PRO A 145 9.39 7.61 10.01
CA PRO A 145 8.03 7.94 10.41
C PRO A 145 7.59 9.25 9.74
N ASN A 146 6.38 9.25 9.20
CA ASN A 146 5.77 10.37 8.48
C ASN A 146 6.40 10.75 7.13
N TYR A 147 7.38 10.02 6.58
CA TYR A 147 7.93 10.28 5.23
C TYR A 147 6.86 10.28 4.14
N ALA A 148 6.13 9.16 4.03
CA ALA A 148 5.11 8.99 2.99
C ALA A 148 3.96 9.98 3.15
N GLN A 149 3.56 10.24 4.40
CA GLN A 149 2.49 11.18 4.71
C GLN A 149 2.89 12.63 4.40
N ALA A 150 4.11 13.04 4.78
CA ALA A 150 4.63 14.37 4.49
C ALA A 150 4.69 14.60 2.97
N ARG A 151 5.25 13.66 2.21
CA ARG A 151 5.35 13.75 0.75
C ARG A 151 3.98 13.95 0.10
N PHE A 152 3.02 13.09 0.45
CA PHE A 152 1.66 13.18 -0.07
C PHE A 152 1.00 14.51 0.26
N THR A 153 1.13 15.00 1.50
CA THR A 153 0.55 16.30 1.89
C THR A 153 1.21 17.49 1.19
N ILE A 154 2.51 17.43 0.91
CA ILE A 154 3.23 18.46 0.14
C ILE A 154 2.69 18.51 -1.30
N ASP A 155 2.46 17.34 -1.92
CA ASP A 155 1.93 17.27 -3.28
C ASP A 155 0.49 17.80 -3.36
N ILE A 156 -0.39 17.43 -2.41
CA ILE A 156 -1.74 18.00 -2.31
C ILE A 156 -1.68 19.53 -2.14
N ALA A 157 -0.85 20.02 -1.23
CA ALA A 157 -0.73 21.46 -0.99
C ALA A 157 -0.24 22.19 -2.26
N ARG A 158 0.70 21.61 -3.00
CA ARG A 158 1.20 22.15 -4.28
C ARG A 158 0.09 22.26 -5.32
N GLU A 159 -0.73 21.22 -5.47
CA GLU A 159 -1.87 21.23 -6.40
C GLU A 159 -2.95 22.24 -5.97
N GLY A 160 -3.23 22.34 -4.66
CA GLY A 160 -4.16 23.31 -4.11
C GLY A 160 -3.73 24.75 -4.38
N ILE A 161 -2.43 25.05 -4.19
CA ILE A 161 -1.85 26.37 -4.47
C ILE A 161 -1.90 26.67 -5.98
N ALA A 162 -1.59 25.71 -6.84
CA ALA A 162 -1.67 25.88 -8.29
C ALA A 162 -3.10 26.22 -8.76
N LYS A 163 -4.12 25.55 -8.18
CA LYS A 163 -5.53 25.86 -8.43
C LYS A 163 -5.92 27.24 -7.88
N GLY A 164 -5.53 27.55 -6.64
CA GLY A 164 -5.79 28.87 -6.04
C GLY A 164 -5.17 30.03 -6.83
N ARG A 165 -4.01 29.81 -7.46
CA ARG A 165 -3.38 30.79 -8.37
C ARG A 165 -4.21 31.04 -9.62
N ALA A 166 -4.76 29.98 -10.21
CA ALA A 166 -5.65 30.07 -11.37
C ALA A 166 -6.96 30.79 -11.02
N ASP A 167 -7.46 30.60 -9.80
CA ASP A 167 -8.67 31.25 -9.27
C ASP A 167 -8.42 32.68 -8.73
N ALA A 168 -7.21 33.24 -8.92
CA ALA A 168 -6.79 34.57 -8.43
C ALA A 168 -7.01 34.82 -6.93
N LYS A 169 -6.91 33.77 -6.09
CA LYS A 169 -6.98 33.88 -4.62
C LYS A 169 -5.64 34.33 -4.05
N ASP A 170 -5.67 35.00 -2.88
CA ASP A 170 -4.44 35.33 -2.14
C ASP A 170 -3.83 34.06 -1.51
N ILE A 171 -2.86 33.49 -2.22
CA ILE A 171 -2.13 32.28 -1.85
C ILE A 171 -0.72 32.57 -1.33
N ALA A 172 -0.35 33.84 -1.13
CA ALA A 172 1.02 34.23 -0.77
C ALA A 172 1.47 33.59 0.56
N ALA A 173 0.56 33.52 1.54
CA ALA A 173 0.81 32.85 2.81
C ALA A 173 0.97 31.33 2.65
N ALA A 174 0.20 30.70 1.75
CA ALA A 174 0.26 29.27 1.47
C ALA A 174 1.56 28.88 0.76
N GLU A 175 2.04 29.71 -0.18
CA GLU A 175 3.33 29.54 -0.86
C GLU A 175 4.50 29.59 0.14
N GLY A 176 4.47 30.53 1.09
CA GLY A 176 5.47 30.62 2.16
C GLY A 176 5.51 29.37 3.05
N TRP A 177 4.35 28.76 3.34
CA TRP A 177 4.28 27.50 4.11
C TRP A 177 4.72 26.28 3.29
N LEU A 178 4.45 26.25 1.98
CA LEU A 178 4.90 25.19 1.09
C LEU A 178 6.43 25.17 0.98
N ALA A 179 7.07 26.34 0.83
CA ALA A 179 8.52 26.46 0.78
C ALA A 179 9.17 25.97 2.09
N LYS A 180 8.58 26.31 3.25
CA LYS A 180 9.03 25.79 4.56
C LYS A 180 8.87 24.27 4.65
N ALA A 181 7.78 23.71 4.12
CA ALA A 181 7.54 22.27 4.13
C ALA A 181 8.57 21.52 3.28
N GLN A 182 8.91 22.02 2.08
CA GLN A 182 9.94 21.44 1.21
C GLN A 182 11.32 21.48 1.85
N ALA A 183 11.71 22.63 2.42
CA ALA A 183 13.00 22.76 3.11
C ALA A 183 13.15 21.78 4.30
N ARG A 184 12.06 21.56 5.06
CA ARG A 184 12.06 20.58 6.17
C ARG A 184 12.07 19.13 5.68
N PHE A 185 11.42 18.86 4.54
CA PHE A 185 11.43 17.55 3.91
C PHE A 185 12.83 17.18 3.39
N GLU A 186 13.53 18.14 2.77
CA GLU A 186 14.92 17.99 2.33
C GLU A 186 15.90 17.81 3.50
N ALA A 187 15.62 18.43 4.65
CA ALA A 187 16.38 18.26 5.89
C ALA A 187 16.11 16.93 6.62
N ASN A 188 15.33 16.00 6.02
CA ASN A 188 14.86 14.75 6.63
C ASN A 188 14.03 14.92 7.92
N ASP A 189 13.50 16.12 8.17
CA ASP A 189 12.60 16.40 9.29
C ASP A 189 11.14 16.28 8.83
N PHE A 190 10.69 15.03 8.65
CA PHE A 190 9.37 14.72 8.09
C PHE A 190 8.21 15.12 9.01
N ASN A 191 8.45 15.21 10.32
CA ASN A 191 7.47 15.66 11.30
C ASN A 191 7.18 17.16 11.14
N ALA A 192 8.22 17.99 11.07
CA ALA A 192 8.05 19.42 10.83
C ALA A 192 7.55 19.69 9.41
N ALA A 193 8.00 18.90 8.42
CA ALA A 193 7.52 18.99 7.04
C ALA A 193 6.00 18.74 6.94
N LEU A 194 5.50 17.69 7.59
CA LEU A 194 4.06 17.38 7.63
C LEU A 194 3.24 18.51 8.30
N ALA A 195 3.75 19.07 9.39
CA ALA A 195 3.08 20.18 10.09
C ALA A 195 3.02 21.46 9.25
N ALA A 196 4.08 21.78 8.51
CA ALA A 196 4.11 22.90 7.57
C ALA A 196 3.25 22.64 6.33
N ALA A 197 3.25 21.41 5.79
CA ALA A 197 2.42 21.02 4.64
C ALA A 197 0.92 21.14 4.94
N ARG A 198 0.48 20.75 6.14
CA ARG A 198 -0.92 20.95 6.60
C ARG A 198 -1.31 22.42 6.74
N GLN A 199 -0.35 23.31 7.01
CA GLN A 199 -0.59 24.75 7.04
C GLN A 199 -0.71 25.31 5.62
N ALA A 200 0.15 24.86 4.71
CA ALA A 200 0.06 25.20 3.29
C ALA A 200 -1.27 24.74 2.67
N GLN A 201 -1.72 23.52 2.98
CA GLN A 201 -3.02 23.00 2.54
C GLN A 201 -4.19 23.86 3.03
N ARG A 202 -4.21 24.20 4.33
CA ARG A 202 -5.26 25.07 4.89
C ARG A 202 -5.25 26.46 4.24
N GLY A 203 -4.07 27.02 3.98
CA GLY A 203 -3.94 28.28 3.25
C GLY A 203 -4.47 28.20 1.82
N ALA A 204 -4.23 27.08 1.13
CA ALA A 204 -4.76 26.83 -0.21
C ALA A 204 -6.29 26.70 -0.23
N GLU A 205 -6.88 26.15 0.85
CA GLU A 205 -8.33 26.01 1.04
C GLU A 205 -8.99 27.31 1.55
N GLY A 206 -8.21 28.37 1.83
CA GLY A 206 -8.72 29.67 2.31
C GLY A 206 -8.96 29.74 3.83
N GLY A 207 -8.46 28.77 4.59
CA GLY A 207 -8.50 28.78 6.04
C GLY A 207 -7.43 29.71 6.65
N PRO A 208 -7.64 30.21 7.88
CA PRO A 208 -6.67 31.06 8.56
C PRO A 208 -5.36 30.28 8.78
N VAL A 209 -4.29 30.77 8.16
CA VAL A 209 -2.92 30.29 8.40
C VAL A 209 -2.24 31.24 9.39
N PRO A 210 -1.54 30.72 10.41
CA PRO A 210 -0.76 31.58 11.29
C PRO A 210 0.30 32.31 10.46
N ALA A 211 0.30 33.64 10.50
CA ALA A 211 1.35 34.43 9.88
C ALA A 211 2.64 34.23 10.69
N ALA A 212 3.63 33.60 10.05
CA ALA A 212 5.04 33.54 10.43
C ALA A 212 5.39 33.63 11.93
N ILE A 213 5.62 32.47 12.57
CA ILE A 213 6.61 32.43 13.66
C ILE A 213 7.97 32.12 13.01
N ALA A 214 8.91 33.04 13.25
CA ALA A 214 10.29 32.97 12.80
C ALA A 214 11.01 31.73 13.33
N SER A 215 12.01 31.28 12.57
CA SER A 215 12.93 30.20 12.89
C SER A 215 13.55 30.37 14.29
N ALA A 216 13.36 29.39 15.16
CA ALA A 216 14.30 29.11 16.25
C ALA A 216 15.19 27.92 15.82
N PRO A 217 16.53 28.02 15.95
CA PRO A 217 17.43 26.88 15.82
C PRO A 217 17.35 26.01 17.08
N GLY A 218 17.65 24.73 16.91
CA GLY A 218 17.22 23.64 17.79
C GLY A 218 17.62 23.71 19.26
N VAL A 219 16.74 23.16 20.09
CA VAL A 219 17.06 22.48 21.34
C VAL A 219 15.94 21.48 21.65
N GLY A 220 16.33 20.22 21.79
CA GLY A 220 15.69 19.31 22.75
C GLY A 220 14.51 18.45 22.27
N PRO A 221 14.44 17.17 22.68
CA PRO A 221 13.34 16.28 22.36
C PRO A 221 12.06 16.71 23.10
N MET A 222 10.93 16.53 22.41
CA MET A 222 9.57 16.29 22.91
C MET A 222 9.11 17.08 24.16
N PRO A 223 8.03 17.88 24.10
CA PRO A 223 7.35 18.31 25.32
C PRO A 223 6.69 17.08 25.96
N LYS A 224 7.43 16.43 26.85
CA LYS A 224 6.87 15.69 27.98
C LYS A 224 6.16 16.73 28.85
N PRO A 225 4.91 16.50 29.30
CA PRO A 225 4.26 17.45 30.19
C PRO A 225 5.13 17.62 31.44
N ALA A 226 5.63 18.85 31.62
CA ALA A 226 6.37 19.25 32.79
C ALA A 226 5.37 19.47 33.92
N ALA A 227 5.30 18.52 34.85
CA ALA A 227 5.25 18.76 36.28
C ALA A 227 5.08 17.39 36.96
N ALA A 228 6.18 16.72 37.29
CA ALA A 228 6.16 15.66 38.28
C ALA A 228 7.46 15.75 39.07
N THR A 229 7.32 16.29 40.28
CA THR A 229 8.31 16.35 41.34
C THR A 229 9.10 15.04 41.37
N SER A 230 10.42 15.10 41.12
CA SER A 230 11.28 13.92 41.14
C SER A 230 11.32 13.34 42.55
N LEU A 231 10.50 12.32 42.79
CA LEU A 231 10.48 11.60 44.06
C LEU A 231 11.78 10.77 44.13
N ALA A 232 12.63 11.05 45.11
CA ALA A 232 13.83 10.25 45.35
C ALA A 232 13.46 8.99 46.14
N CYS A 233 14.12 7.87 45.84
CA CYS A 233 13.97 6.66 46.63
C CYS A 233 14.42 6.91 48.07
N ALA A 234 13.54 6.68 49.06
CA ALA A 234 13.85 6.88 50.48
C ALA A 234 15.03 6.04 50.99
N THR A 235 15.35 4.93 50.30
CA THR A 235 16.40 3.99 50.73
C THR A 235 17.76 4.26 50.07
N CYS A 236 17.79 4.71 48.81
CA CYS A 236 19.05 4.88 48.07
C CYS A 236 19.24 6.25 47.41
N GLY A 237 18.28 7.17 47.58
CA GLY A 237 18.34 8.54 47.04
C GLY A 237 18.25 8.66 45.52
N THR A 238 18.11 7.54 44.79
CA THR A 238 18.07 7.56 43.32
C THR A 238 16.75 8.19 42.84
N PRO A 239 16.77 9.10 41.84
CA PRO A 239 15.55 9.69 41.31
C PRO A 239 14.68 8.61 40.65
N LEU A 240 13.39 8.59 41.01
CA LEU A 240 12.42 7.66 40.46
C LEU A 240 11.56 8.34 39.41
N ALA A 241 11.20 7.59 38.36
CA ALA A 241 10.12 8.01 37.49
C ALA A 241 8.78 7.82 38.21
N HIS A 242 7.84 8.71 37.93
CA HIS A 242 6.54 8.81 38.59
C HIS A 242 5.70 7.51 38.59
N ASP A 243 5.98 6.58 37.66
CA ASP A 243 5.23 5.34 37.49
C ASP A 243 6.05 4.07 37.83
N ASP A 244 7.27 4.21 38.39
CA ASP A 244 8.13 3.06 38.69
C ASP A 244 7.63 2.31 39.96
N ALA A 245 7.15 1.07 39.79
CA ALA A 245 6.68 0.22 40.89
C ALA A 245 7.79 -0.23 41.87
N PHE A 246 9.04 -0.21 41.40
CA PHE A 246 10.22 -0.64 42.15
C PHE A 246 11.39 0.26 41.79
N CYS A 247 12.26 0.55 42.76
CA CYS A 247 13.48 1.27 42.49
C CYS A 247 14.43 0.41 41.66
N ARG A 248 14.81 0.91 40.48
CA ARG A 248 15.70 0.23 39.54
C ARG A 248 17.10 -0.04 40.09
N ARG A 249 17.50 0.65 41.17
CA ARG A 249 18.84 0.53 41.76
C ARG A 249 18.89 -0.38 42.99
N CYS A 250 17.94 -0.26 43.91
CA CYS A 250 17.95 -1.03 45.17
C CYS A 250 16.85 -2.09 45.26
N GLY A 251 15.98 -2.20 44.25
CA GLY A 251 14.91 -3.21 44.19
C GLY A 251 13.76 -2.99 45.18
N THR A 252 13.83 -1.97 46.04
CA THR A 252 12.78 -1.66 47.01
C THR A 252 11.51 -1.22 46.29
N ARG A 253 10.34 -1.71 46.71
CA ARG A 253 9.05 -1.37 46.10
C ARG A 253 8.73 0.11 46.37
N VAL A 254 8.49 0.89 45.32
CA VAL A 254 8.14 2.32 45.39
C VAL A 254 6.86 2.66 44.61
N GLY A 255 6.08 1.63 44.28
CA GLY A 255 4.91 1.76 43.41
C GLY A 255 3.75 2.58 43.94
N PRO A 256 2.71 2.73 43.12
CA PRO A 256 1.61 3.67 43.35
C PRO A 256 1.04 3.43 44.74
N ARG A 257 0.88 4.52 45.49
CA ARG A 257 0.33 4.46 46.85
C ARG A 257 -1.04 3.80 46.78
N ARG A 258 -1.33 2.86 47.67
CA ARG A 258 -2.66 2.29 47.82
C ARG A 258 -3.42 3.06 48.88
N CYS A 259 -4.71 3.25 48.66
CA CYS A 259 -5.57 3.84 49.68
C CYS A 259 -5.56 2.95 50.93
N ALA A 260 -5.22 3.51 52.10
CA ALA A 260 -5.23 2.77 53.35
C ALA A 260 -6.63 2.28 53.75
N ALA A 261 -7.69 2.95 53.30
CA ALA A 261 -9.07 2.60 53.62
C ALA A 261 -9.68 1.55 52.68
N CYS A 262 -9.40 1.60 51.38
CA CYS A 262 -10.06 0.72 50.40
C CYS A 262 -9.11 -0.13 49.53
N GLY A 263 -7.79 0.04 49.67
CA GLY A 263 -6.79 -0.73 48.94
C GLY A 263 -6.66 -0.43 47.44
N ALA A 264 -7.43 0.55 46.92
CA ALA A 264 -7.37 0.96 45.52
C ALA A 264 -6.05 1.66 45.19
N ASP A 265 -5.55 1.45 43.97
CA ASP A 265 -4.37 2.15 43.47
C ASP A 265 -4.69 3.64 43.30
N LEU A 266 -3.86 4.50 43.90
CA LEU A 266 -4.03 5.95 43.88
C LEU A 266 -3.25 6.54 42.72
N VAL A 267 -3.87 7.51 42.05
CA VAL A 267 -3.16 8.38 41.11
C VAL A 267 -2.38 9.39 41.96
N PRO A 268 -1.06 9.53 41.73
CA PRO A 268 -0.15 10.31 42.58
C PRO A 268 -0.44 11.82 42.70
N ASP A 269 -1.31 12.40 41.88
CA ASP A 269 -1.69 13.82 41.94
C ASP A 269 -3.08 14.09 42.59
N ASP A 270 -3.81 13.05 43.02
CA ASP A 270 -5.14 13.24 43.62
C ASP A 270 -5.05 13.42 45.16
N ALA A 271 -5.64 14.50 45.68
CA ALA A 271 -5.76 14.75 47.13
C ALA A 271 -6.81 13.85 47.84
N PHE A 272 -7.66 13.18 47.06
CA PHE A 272 -8.74 12.33 47.55
C PHE A 272 -8.82 11.04 46.75
N CYS A 273 -9.13 9.93 47.41
CA CYS A 273 -9.31 8.66 46.72
C CYS A 273 -10.59 8.68 45.88
N ARG A 274 -10.47 8.52 44.56
CA ARG A 274 -11.63 8.46 43.64
C ARG A 274 -12.61 7.33 43.92
N LYS A 275 -12.18 6.28 44.65
CA LYS A 275 -13.04 5.12 44.97
C LYS A 275 -13.78 5.25 46.30
N CYS A 276 -13.16 5.80 47.34
CA CYS A 276 -13.76 5.85 48.68
C CYS A 276 -13.91 7.26 49.27
N GLY A 277 -13.42 8.30 48.59
CA GLY A 277 -13.52 9.69 49.03
C GLY A 277 -12.58 10.09 50.17
N GLU A 278 -11.77 9.16 50.68
CA GLU A 278 -10.86 9.39 51.80
C GLU A 278 -9.71 10.34 51.39
N LYS A 279 -9.32 11.25 52.29
CA LYS A 279 -8.21 12.19 52.04
C LYS A 279 -6.88 11.43 52.02
N ILE A 280 -6.11 11.64 50.97
CA ILE A 280 -4.78 11.04 50.83
C ILE A 280 -3.77 12.09 51.29
N ALA A 281 -3.09 11.83 52.40
CA ALA A 281 -1.96 12.65 52.81
C ALA A 281 -0.79 12.45 51.83
N ALA A 282 -0.30 13.56 51.28
CA ALA A 282 0.89 13.60 50.43
C ALA A 282 2.16 13.13 51.16
#